data_AF-A0A3M6KEL2-F1
#
_entry.id   AF-A0A3M6KEL2-F1
#
_cell.length_a   1.000
_cell.length_b   1.000
_cell.length_c   1.000
_cell.angle_alpha   90.00
_cell.angle_beta   90.00
_cell.angle_gamma   90.00
#
_symmetry.space_group_name_H-M   'P 1'
#
loop_
_entity.id
_entity.type
_entity.pdbx_description
1 polymer ?
#
loop_
_entity_poly.entity_id
_entity_poly.type
_entity_poly.pdbx_seq_one_letter_code
_entity_poly.pdbx_strand_id
1 'polypeptide(L)'
;MGTEKLKFKLELYATMWDKPPHVEVFINDKKYFEGDITGTEDKPDTVEFEDEFTEGQDANLTIKRSGKRNNQTVINDKGDILKDQLLHIKGIEIDEIDIGALVYEGVYTPKYPEPWATQQREANQELPETLKNVTQMGHDGEWRFKFSSPFYMWLLENLY
;
A
#
# COMPACT_ATOMS: atom_id res chain seq x y z
N MET A 1 -13.36 24.04 -17.03
CA MET A 1 -12.64 23.49 -15.87
C MET A 1 -11.31 23.00 -16.40
N GLY A 2 -10.20 23.35 -15.76
CA GLY A 2 -8.90 22.81 -16.16
C GLY A 2 -8.89 21.30 -15.93
N THR A 3 -8.14 20.57 -16.76
CA THR A 3 -7.75 19.19 -16.47
C THR A 3 -6.23 19.13 -16.38
N GLU A 4 -5.73 18.24 -15.55
CA GLU A 4 -4.31 17.87 -15.50
C GLU A 4 -4.17 16.37 -15.68
N LYS A 5 -3.08 15.95 -16.29
CA LYS A 5 -2.75 14.55 -16.47
C LYS A 5 -1.54 14.24 -15.60
N LEU A 6 -1.70 13.34 -14.63
CA LEU A 6 -0.64 12.97 -13.71
C LEU A 6 -0.09 11.59 -14.09
N LYS A 7 1.24 11.50 -14.12
CA LYS A 7 1.96 10.23 -14.26
C LYS A 7 2.28 9.66 -12.88
N PHE A 8 1.92 8.41 -12.63
CA PHE A 8 2.23 7.71 -11.39
C PHE A 8 3.32 6.68 -11.66
N LYS A 9 4.28 6.60 -10.73
CA LYS A 9 5.27 5.53 -10.68
C LYS A 9 5.37 5.03 -9.25
N LEU A 10 5.09 3.75 -9.04
CA LEU A 10 5.21 3.10 -7.74
C LEU A 10 6.35 2.10 -7.79
N GLU A 11 7.23 2.14 -6.79
CA GLU A 11 8.25 1.12 -6.56
C GLU A 11 7.84 0.21 -5.40
N LEU A 12 7.52 -1.04 -5.72
CA LEU A 12 7.04 -2.04 -4.77
C LEU A 12 8.00 -3.21 -4.70
N TYR A 13 8.21 -3.75 -3.50
CA TYR A 13 8.99 -4.99 -3.35
C TYR A 13 8.38 -5.90 -2.29
N ALA A 14 8.83 -7.16 -2.28
CA ALA A 14 8.33 -8.18 -1.38
C ALA A 14 9.44 -8.79 -0.53
N THR A 15 9.14 -9.02 0.75
CA THR A 15 9.87 -10.00 1.55
C THR A 15 9.07 -11.30 1.51
N MET A 16 9.64 -12.37 0.96
CA MET A 16 8.94 -13.65 0.75
C MET A 16 9.93 -14.80 0.57
N TRP A 17 9.46 -16.04 0.68
CA TRP A 17 10.28 -17.25 0.43
C TRP A 17 9.60 -18.35 -0.40
N ASP A 18 8.28 -18.22 -0.65
CA ASP A 18 7.48 -19.24 -1.32
C ASP A 18 6.55 -18.56 -2.34
N LYS A 19 5.59 -17.77 -1.84
CA LYS A 19 4.61 -17.09 -2.69
C LYS A 19 4.74 -15.57 -2.60
N PRO A 20 4.63 -14.83 -3.73
CA PRO A 20 4.54 -13.37 -3.71
C PRO A 20 3.21 -12.84 -3.20
N PRO A 21 3.19 -11.61 -2.64
CA PRO A 21 1.96 -10.87 -2.46
C PRO A 21 1.38 -10.48 -3.83
N HIS A 22 0.07 -10.60 -3.95
CA HIS A 22 -0.67 -10.11 -5.11
C HIS A 22 -1.11 -8.67 -4.86
N VAL A 23 -0.96 -7.80 -5.86
CA VAL A 23 -1.24 -6.36 -5.75
C VAL A 23 -2.17 -5.91 -6.85
N GLU A 24 -3.15 -5.10 -6.46
CA GLU A 24 -3.96 -4.29 -7.38
C GLU A 24 -3.77 -2.80 -7.04
N VAL A 25 -3.59 -1.95 -8.06
CA VAL A 25 -3.45 -0.49 -7.88
C VAL A 25 -4.61 0.23 -8.53
N PHE A 26 -5.20 1.19 -7.82
CA PHE A 26 -6.34 1.98 -8.26
C PHE A 26 -6.13 3.47 -8.06
N ILE A 27 -6.72 4.27 -8.95
CA ILE A 27 -7.11 5.66 -8.64
C ILE A 27 -8.62 5.67 -8.47
N ASN A 28 -9.09 6.04 -7.28
CA ASN A 28 -10.49 5.90 -6.88
C ASN A 28 -10.96 4.46 -7.15
N ASP A 29 -11.90 4.27 -8.08
CA ASP A 29 -12.45 2.95 -8.45
C ASP A 29 -11.83 2.35 -9.72
N LYS A 30 -10.95 3.08 -10.42
CA LYS A 30 -10.35 2.64 -11.68
C LYS A 30 -9.05 1.89 -11.42
N LYS A 31 -9.00 0.62 -11.82
CA LYS A 31 -7.83 -0.25 -11.71
C LYS A 31 -6.81 0.04 -12.82
N TYR A 32 -5.54 0.14 -12.44
CA TYR A 32 -4.40 0.36 -13.34
C TYR A 32 -3.41 -0.79 -13.39
N PHE A 33 -3.33 -1.55 -12.30
CA PHE A 33 -2.40 -2.67 -12.19
C PHE A 33 -3.06 -3.82 -11.44
N GLU A 34 -2.72 -5.04 -11.84
CA GLU A 34 -3.05 -6.29 -11.19
C GLU A 34 -1.91 -7.27 -11.47
N GLY A 35 -1.22 -7.73 -10.43
CA GLY A 35 -0.08 -8.61 -10.60
C GLY A 35 0.61 -8.98 -9.29
N ASP A 36 1.47 -9.99 -9.36
CA ASP A 36 2.28 -10.40 -8.22
C ASP A 36 3.55 -9.53 -8.13
N ILE A 37 3.93 -9.14 -6.91
CA ILE A 37 5.17 -8.40 -6.65
C ILE A 37 6.24 -9.39 -6.22
N THR A 38 7.30 -9.49 -7.03
CA THR A 38 8.43 -10.40 -6.84
C THR A 38 9.77 -9.67 -6.68
N GLY A 39 9.78 -8.36 -6.95
CA GLY A 39 10.93 -7.48 -6.76
C GLY A 39 11.49 -7.52 -5.34
N THR A 40 12.77 -7.21 -5.23
CA THR A 40 13.51 -7.12 -3.96
C THR A 40 13.76 -5.66 -3.62
N GLU A 41 14.24 -5.37 -2.40
CA GLU A 41 14.52 -3.99 -1.98
C GLU A 41 15.52 -3.29 -2.93
N ASP A 42 16.57 -4.00 -3.36
CA ASP A 42 17.57 -3.49 -4.31
C ASP A 42 17.04 -3.34 -5.74
N LYS A 43 16.09 -4.20 -6.11
CA LYS A 43 15.49 -4.25 -7.45
C LYS A 43 13.97 -4.40 -7.34
N PRO A 44 13.25 -3.31 -7.02
CA PRO A 44 11.80 -3.34 -6.86
C PRO A 44 11.11 -3.54 -8.21
N ASP A 45 9.86 -3.99 -8.16
CA ASP A 45 8.98 -3.95 -9.30
C ASP A 45 8.43 -2.53 -9.46
N THR A 46 8.34 -2.07 -10.70
CA THR A 46 7.86 -0.73 -11.04
C THR A 46 6.49 -0.82 -11.69
N VAL A 47 5.53 -0.08 -11.14
CA VAL A 47 4.18 0.08 -11.69
C VAL A 47 4.03 1.52 -12.17
N GLU A 48 3.85 1.71 -13.48
CA GLU A 48 3.68 3.02 -14.11
C GLU A 48 2.34 3.13 -14.84
N PHE A 49 1.65 4.24 -14.65
CA PHE A 49 0.41 4.56 -15.35
C PHE A 49 0.14 6.07 -15.32
N GLU A 50 -0.86 6.52 -16.07
CA GLU A 50 -1.29 7.92 -16.09
C GLU A 50 -2.81 7.99 -15.90
N ASP A 51 -3.28 9.06 -15.25
CA ASP A 51 -4.71 9.39 -15.15
C ASP A 51 -4.94 10.88 -15.32
N GLU A 52 -6.16 11.24 -15.74
CA GLU A 52 -6.58 12.63 -15.95
C GLU A 52 -7.56 13.06 -14.85
N PHE A 53 -7.31 14.23 -14.27
CA PHE A 53 -8.06 14.79 -13.15
C PHE A 53 -8.65 16.13 -13.54
N THR A 54 -9.86 16.41 -13.05
CA THR A 54 -10.44 17.74 -13.16
C THR A 54 -9.96 18.60 -12.00
N GLU A 55 -9.68 19.87 -12.26
CA GLU A 55 -9.31 20.83 -11.21
C GLU A 55 -10.33 20.85 -10.05
N GLY A 56 -9.83 20.79 -8.81
CA GLY A 56 -10.64 20.70 -7.59
C GLY A 56 -11.11 19.30 -7.24
N GLN A 57 -10.74 18.28 -8.02
CA GLN A 57 -11.08 16.88 -7.74
C GLN A 57 -10.20 16.30 -6.64
N ASP A 58 -10.82 15.74 -5.60
CA ASP A 58 -10.16 14.84 -4.66
C ASP A 58 -10.00 13.44 -5.28
N ALA A 59 -8.88 12.80 -5.01
CA ALA A 59 -8.58 11.46 -5.48
C ALA A 59 -7.88 10.61 -4.40
N ASN A 60 -7.97 9.29 -4.55
CA ASN A 60 -7.27 8.33 -3.71
C ASN A 60 -6.46 7.37 -4.57
N LEU A 61 -5.15 7.34 -4.35
CA LEU A 61 -4.30 6.24 -4.78
C LEU A 61 -4.48 5.08 -3.78
N THR A 62 -4.92 3.92 -4.28
CA THR A 62 -5.15 2.73 -3.45
C THR A 62 -4.25 1.59 -3.92
N ILE A 63 -3.50 1.00 -3.00
CA ILE A 63 -2.73 -0.23 -3.18
C ILE A 63 -3.44 -1.31 -2.38
N LYS A 64 -4.06 -2.27 -3.06
CA LYS A 64 -4.68 -3.44 -2.43
C LYS A 64 -3.71 -4.59 -2.46
N ARG A 65 -3.45 -5.18 -1.30
CA ARG A 65 -2.69 -6.41 -1.16
C ARG A 65 -3.63 -7.57 -0.88
N SER A 66 -3.40 -8.68 -1.59
CA SER A 66 -4.06 -9.95 -1.31
C SER A 66 -3.13 -11.15 -1.46
N GLY A 67 -3.65 -12.34 -1.16
CA GLY A 67 -3.02 -13.60 -1.53
C GLY A 67 -2.18 -14.23 -0.42
N LYS A 68 -2.16 -13.64 0.78
CA LYS A 68 -1.55 -14.23 1.98
C LYS A 68 -2.40 -15.39 2.51
N ARG A 69 -1.78 -16.54 2.76
CA ARG A 69 -2.42 -17.70 3.40
C ARG A 69 -1.72 -18.03 4.71
N ASN A 70 -2.29 -18.97 5.47
CA ASN A 70 -1.81 -19.34 6.81
C ASN A 70 -0.35 -19.80 6.83
N ASN A 71 0.18 -20.37 5.75
CA ASN A 71 1.57 -20.82 5.67
C ASN A 71 2.54 -19.73 5.18
N GLN A 72 2.06 -18.52 4.87
CA GLN A 72 2.90 -17.36 4.53
C GLN A 72 3.31 -16.53 5.75
N THR A 73 2.96 -16.98 6.96
CA THR A 73 3.60 -16.56 8.20
C THR A 73 4.00 -17.82 8.96
N VAL A 74 5.28 -17.95 9.29
CA VAL A 74 5.81 -19.08 10.05
C VAL A 74 6.34 -18.54 11.37
N ILE A 75 5.82 -19.08 12.47
CA ILE A 75 6.23 -18.72 13.83
C ILE A 75 6.93 -19.90 14.53
N ASN A 76 7.78 -19.61 15.51
CA ASN A 76 8.35 -20.64 16.39
C ASN A 76 7.44 -20.91 17.61
N ASP A 77 7.85 -21.85 18.47
CA ASP A 77 7.13 -22.20 19.70
C ASP A 77 7.01 -21.04 20.71
N LYS A 78 7.83 -20.00 20.58
CA LYS A 78 7.78 -18.78 21.41
C LYS A 78 6.86 -17.70 20.83
N GLY A 79 6.34 -17.91 19.62
CA GLY A 79 5.55 -16.92 18.88
C GLY A 79 6.37 -15.94 18.04
N ASP A 80 7.70 -16.09 17.96
CA ASP A 80 8.54 -15.24 17.11
C ASP A 80 8.29 -15.57 15.64
N ILE A 81 8.16 -14.54 14.80
CA ILE A 81 8.03 -14.69 13.35
C ILE A 81 9.38 -15.09 12.75
N LEU A 82 9.45 -16.29 12.20
CA LEU A 82 10.62 -16.83 11.51
C LEU A 82 10.63 -16.45 10.02
N LYS A 83 9.45 -16.43 9.40
CA LYS A 83 9.26 -16.06 7.99
C LYS A 83 7.93 -15.36 7.82
N ASP A 84 7.89 -14.31 7.01
CA ASP A 84 6.64 -13.64 6.65
C ASP A 84 6.61 -13.19 5.18
N GLN A 85 5.41 -13.16 4.61
CA GLN A 85 5.16 -12.51 3.33
C GLN A 85 4.81 -11.05 3.61
N LEU A 86 5.62 -10.12 3.13
CA LEU A 86 5.46 -8.68 3.30
C LEU A 86 5.43 -8.00 1.93
N LEU A 87 4.65 -6.93 1.82
CA LEU A 87 4.66 -6.00 0.71
C LEU A 87 5.17 -4.67 1.24
N HIS A 88 6.12 -4.08 0.52
CA HIS A 88 6.76 -2.84 0.89
C HIS A 88 6.53 -1.80 -0.21
N ILE A 89 6.14 -0.60 0.21
CA ILE A 89 6.15 0.59 -0.64
C ILE A 89 7.52 1.24 -0.45
N LYS A 90 8.37 1.15 -1.47
CA LYS A 90 9.71 1.77 -1.44
C LYS A 90 9.63 3.27 -1.70
N GLY A 91 8.84 3.65 -2.70
CA GLY A 91 8.67 5.02 -3.13
C GLY A 91 7.48 5.17 -4.06
N ILE A 92 6.96 6.38 -4.14
CA ILE A 92 5.88 6.77 -5.05
C ILE A 92 6.28 8.11 -5.65
N GLU A 93 6.29 8.18 -6.98
CA GLU A 93 6.42 9.42 -7.73
C GLU A 93 5.08 9.76 -8.38
N ILE A 94 4.69 11.03 -8.31
CA ILE A 94 3.53 11.59 -9.01
C ILE A 94 4.02 12.79 -9.82
N ASP A 95 3.79 12.73 -11.13
CA ASP A 95 4.28 13.69 -12.13
C ASP A 95 5.79 13.96 -12.04
N GLU A 96 6.57 12.87 -11.95
CA GLU A 96 8.04 12.89 -11.82
C GLU A 96 8.54 13.53 -10.50
N ILE A 97 7.65 13.74 -9.53
CA ILE A 97 7.98 14.24 -8.18
C ILE A 97 7.86 13.08 -7.18
N ASP A 98 8.96 12.77 -6.50
CA ASP A 98 8.96 11.87 -5.34
C ASP A 98 8.20 12.51 -4.17
N ILE A 99 7.15 11.84 -3.68
CA ILE A 99 6.33 12.34 -2.57
C ILE A 99 7.02 12.19 -1.21
N GLY A 100 8.15 11.48 -1.15
CA GLY A 100 9.02 11.36 0.02
C GLY A 100 8.26 10.91 1.27
N ALA A 101 8.32 11.72 2.33
CA ALA A 101 7.70 11.40 3.62
C ALA A 101 6.15 11.35 3.57
N LEU A 102 5.51 11.90 2.54
CA LEU A 102 4.04 11.85 2.41
C LEU A 102 3.51 10.42 2.26
N VAL A 103 4.35 9.46 1.87
CA VAL A 103 3.99 8.03 1.90
C VAL A 103 3.58 7.56 3.31
N TYR A 104 4.02 8.24 4.38
CA TYR A 104 3.63 7.89 5.75
C TYR A 104 2.25 8.44 6.15
N GLU A 105 1.71 9.40 5.39
CA GLU A 105 0.33 9.90 5.55
C GLU A 105 -0.72 8.93 4.98
N GLY A 106 -0.28 7.94 4.21
CA GLY A 106 -1.14 6.87 3.76
C GLY A 106 -1.74 6.07 4.91
N VAL A 107 -3.01 5.68 4.75
CA VAL A 107 -3.77 4.94 5.74
C VAL A 107 -3.90 3.49 5.28
N TYR A 108 -3.39 2.57 6.10
CA TYR A 108 -3.51 1.14 5.88
C TYR A 108 -4.68 0.55 6.68
N THR A 109 -5.59 -0.12 5.99
CA THR A 109 -6.73 -0.85 6.56
C THR A 109 -6.49 -2.35 6.39
N PRO A 110 -5.91 -3.03 7.40
CA PRO A 110 -5.65 -4.47 7.35
C PRO A 110 -6.93 -5.31 7.43
N LYS A 111 -6.92 -6.43 6.72
CA LYS A 111 -7.88 -7.51 6.84
C LYS A 111 -7.26 -8.64 7.66
N TYR A 112 -7.53 -8.65 8.94
CA TYR A 112 -7.04 -9.70 9.84
C TYR A 112 -7.72 -11.05 9.53
N PRO A 113 -6.94 -12.15 9.38
CA PRO A 113 -7.50 -13.45 9.06
C PRO A 113 -8.20 -14.07 10.27
N GLU A 114 -9.29 -14.79 10.03
CA GLU A 114 -9.90 -15.68 11.01
C GLU A 114 -9.27 -17.09 10.93
N PRO A 115 -9.12 -17.82 12.04
CA PRO A 115 -9.61 -17.51 13.39
C PRO A 115 -8.67 -16.63 14.23
N TRP A 116 -7.52 -16.21 13.68
CA TRP A 116 -6.51 -15.47 14.43
C TRP A 116 -7.08 -14.17 15.03
N ALA A 117 -7.85 -13.41 14.25
CA ALA A 117 -8.44 -12.17 14.72
C ALA A 117 -9.41 -12.39 15.90
N THR A 118 -10.25 -13.43 15.85
CA THR A 118 -11.10 -13.82 16.99
C THR A 118 -10.26 -14.18 18.21
N GLN A 119 -9.20 -14.98 18.05
CA GLN A 119 -8.31 -15.36 19.16
C GLN A 119 -7.64 -14.15 19.81
N GLN A 120 -7.20 -13.17 19.02
CA GLN A 120 -6.61 -11.93 19.55
C GLN A 120 -7.63 -11.15 20.37
N ARG A 121 -8.87 -11.00 19.87
CA ARG A 121 -9.95 -10.33 20.60
C ARG A 121 -10.31 -11.06 21.90
N GLU A 122 -10.37 -12.39 21.89
CA GLU A 122 -10.60 -13.22 23.09
C GLU A 122 -9.47 -13.08 24.11
N ALA A 123 -8.23 -12.86 23.64
CA ALA A 123 -7.07 -12.54 24.46
C ALA A 123 -7.01 -11.05 24.89
N ASN A 124 -8.09 -10.29 24.70
CA ASN A 124 -8.21 -8.85 24.97
C ASN A 124 -7.14 -7.99 24.25
N GLN A 125 -6.68 -8.44 23.08
CA GLN A 125 -5.81 -7.64 22.22
C GLN A 125 -6.66 -6.76 21.30
N GLU A 126 -6.31 -5.48 21.23
CA GLU A 126 -6.94 -4.55 20.30
C GLU A 126 -6.36 -4.75 18.90
N LEU A 127 -7.26 -4.89 17.91
CA LEU A 127 -6.90 -4.98 16.50
C LEU A 127 -7.24 -3.64 15.84
N PRO A 128 -6.24 -2.80 15.52
CA PRO A 128 -6.51 -1.49 14.95
C PRO A 128 -7.19 -1.64 13.59
N GLU A 129 -8.31 -0.94 13.40
CA GLU A 129 -9.04 -0.92 12.12
C GLU A 129 -8.22 -0.23 11.02
N THR A 130 -7.42 0.76 11.41
CA THR A 130 -6.52 1.50 10.51
C THR A 130 -5.17 1.77 11.18
N LEU A 131 -4.14 1.86 10.35
CA LEU A 131 -2.77 2.12 10.74
C LEU A 131 -2.21 3.26 9.87
N LYS A 132 -1.55 4.23 10.49
CA LYS A 132 -0.78 5.30 9.82
C LYS A 132 0.72 5.02 9.93
N ASN A 133 1.53 5.71 9.14
CA ASN A 133 2.99 5.52 9.10
C ASN A 133 3.39 4.08 8.73
N VAL A 134 2.59 3.41 7.90
CA VAL A 134 2.84 2.03 7.47
C VAL A 134 3.11 2.00 5.96
N THR A 135 4.34 1.67 5.61
CA THR A 135 4.76 1.36 4.23
C THR A 135 5.04 -0.13 4.03
N GLN A 136 5.07 -0.90 5.13
CA GLN A 136 5.20 -2.35 5.15
C GLN A 136 3.87 -2.99 5.55
N MET A 137 3.15 -3.55 4.58
CA MET A 137 1.89 -4.22 4.82
C MET A 137 2.15 -5.69 5.11
N GLY A 138 1.70 -6.18 6.26
CA GLY A 138 1.83 -7.59 6.65
C GLY A 138 0.59 -8.42 6.32
N HIS A 139 -0.59 -7.94 6.70
CA HIS A 139 -1.85 -8.62 6.37
C HIS A 139 -2.30 -8.28 4.95
N ASP A 140 -3.23 -9.06 4.41
CA ASP A 140 -4.03 -8.60 3.27
C ASP A 140 -4.78 -7.31 3.69
N GLY A 141 -5.14 -6.45 2.75
CA GLY A 141 -5.78 -5.17 3.08
C GLY A 141 -5.53 -4.11 2.03
N GLU A 142 -5.84 -2.86 2.38
CA GLU A 142 -5.74 -1.73 1.47
C GLU A 142 -4.95 -0.59 2.12
N TRP A 143 -3.96 -0.06 1.40
CA TRP A 143 -3.30 1.18 1.74
C TRP A 143 -3.81 2.29 0.82
N ARG A 144 -4.19 3.43 1.39
CA ARG A 144 -4.81 4.55 0.66
C ARG A 144 -4.10 5.86 0.95
N PHE A 145 -3.79 6.60 -0.11
CA PHE A 145 -3.22 7.93 -0.06
C PHE A 145 -4.12 8.92 -0.77
N LYS A 146 -4.57 9.93 -0.03
CA LYS A 146 -5.49 10.95 -0.52
C LYS A 146 -4.70 12.17 -1.01
N PHE A 147 -5.07 12.69 -2.18
CA PHE A 147 -4.55 13.94 -2.74
C PHE A 147 -5.65 14.70 -3.49
N SER A 148 -5.37 15.93 -3.91
CA SER A 148 -6.30 16.76 -4.69
C SER A 148 -5.62 17.37 -5.91
N SER A 149 -6.40 17.65 -6.95
CA SER A 149 -5.97 18.38 -8.15
C SER A 149 -6.23 19.88 -8.00
N PRO A 150 -5.31 20.80 -8.39
CA PRO A 150 -4.00 20.55 -9.01
C PRO A 150 -2.98 19.93 -8.03
N PHE A 151 -2.33 18.83 -8.42
CA PHE A 151 -1.46 18.07 -7.52
C PHE A 151 -0.30 18.90 -6.96
N TYR A 152 0.33 19.74 -7.78
CA TYR A 152 1.43 20.58 -7.35
C TYR A 152 1.03 21.55 -6.23
N MET A 153 -0.18 22.11 -6.28
CA MET A 153 -0.68 23.00 -5.24
C MET A 153 -0.96 22.23 -3.94
N TRP A 154 -1.64 21.07 -4.06
CA TRP A 154 -1.88 20.18 -2.93
C TRP A 154 -0.56 19.76 -2.26
N LEU A 155 0.46 19.42 -3.05
CA LEU A 155 1.77 19.04 -2.56
C LEU A 155 2.40 20.14 -1.70
N LEU A 156 2.43 21.39 -2.18
CA LEU A 156 2.99 22.52 -1.43
C LEU A 156 2.28 22.77 -0.10
N GLU A 157 0.96 22.54 -0.04
CA GLU A 157 0.16 22.71 1.17
C GLU A 157 0.39 21.62 2.22
N ASN A 158 0.90 20.45 1.81
CA ASN A 158 1.07 19.28 2.69
C ASN A 158 2.54 18.97 3.02
N LEU A 159 3.51 19.75 2.52
CA LEU A 159 4.94 19.58 2.80
C LEU A 159 5.42 20.25 4.12
N TYR A 160 4.53 20.92 4.88
CA TYR A 160 4.88 21.70 6.08
C TYR A 160 4.08 21.30 7.33
#